data_AF-A0A0F9DDC8-F1
#
_entry.id   AF-A0A0F9DDC8-F1
#
_cell.length_a   1.000
_cell.length_b   1.000
_cell.length_c   1.000
_cell.angle_alpha   90.00
_cell.angle_beta   90.00
_cell.angle_gamma   90.00
#
_symmetry.space_group_name_H-M   'P 1'
#
loop_
_entity.id
_entity.type
_entity.pdbx_description
1 polymer ?
#
loop_
_entity_poly.entity_id
_entity_poly.type
_entity_poly.pdbx_seq_one_letter_code
_entity_poly.pdbx_strand_id
1 'polypeptide(L)'
;MSTSLATFDQDQVGQLEAIVSECNLTALETQGNFQRTFMLAEGMKRIRDLITPEMMQSIMALQGSGLGFLTDKDDKGGYPLETVKQITIEAALRGLNMVGNEVNIIAKRLYATKNGLQRLVREWPGLTNFCLSLGIPEPHQSNCLVEAFATWTLNGKAQSLERRGKEAIPVRRNKEMGDDAILGKAKRKMYAAVYEQLTGMNTDFPEGEVADALNVSSSPARIG
;
A
#
# COMPACT_ATOMS: atom_id res chain seq x y z
N MET A 1 -21.41 19.75 -20.12
CA MET A 1 -21.17 18.67 -21.09
C MET A 1 -20.36 17.60 -20.37
N SER A 2 -20.93 16.41 -20.13
CA SER A 2 -20.22 15.31 -19.47
C SER A 2 -19.46 14.53 -20.53
N THR A 3 -18.16 14.79 -20.65
CA THR A 3 -17.22 13.98 -21.42
C THR A 3 -16.75 12.82 -20.55
N SER A 4 -17.62 11.84 -20.32
CA SER A 4 -17.17 10.58 -19.73
C SER A 4 -16.46 9.77 -20.81
N LEU A 5 -15.14 9.65 -20.72
CA LEU A 5 -14.35 8.70 -21.51
C LEU A 5 -14.68 7.23 -21.17
N ALA A 6 -15.38 7.02 -20.05
CA ALA A 6 -15.78 5.73 -19.53
C ALA A 6 -17.29 5.46 -19.75
N THR A 7 -17.62 4.30 -20.30
CA THR A 7 -18.99 3.83 -20.54
C THR A 7 -19.49 2.96 -19.39
N PHE A 8 -19.37 3.43 -18.15
CA PHE A 8 -19.97 2.77 -16.99
C PHE A 8 -20.92 3.71 -16.26
N ASP A 9 -21.90 3.11 -15.57
CA ASP A 9 -22.92 3.82 -14.83
C ASP A 9 -22.30 4.59 -13.65
N GLN A 10 -22.46 5.92 -13.65
CA GLN A 10 -21.92 6.78 -12.59
C GLN A 10 -22.55 6.45 -11.23
N ASP A 11 -23.79 5.96 -11.20
CA ASP A 11 -24.46 5.58 -9.96
C ASP A 11 -23.81 4.33 -9.35
N GLN A 12 -23.28 3.41 -10.16
CA GLN A 12 -22.55 2.24 -9.68
C GLN A 12 -21.21 2.63 -9.04
N VAL A 13 -20.49 3.58 -9.63
CA VAL A 13 -19.23 4.10 -9.07
C VAL A 13 -19.50 4.80 -7.74
N GLY A 14 -20.54 5.64 -7.66
CA GLY A 14 -20.94 6.28 -6.41
C GLY A 14 -21.31 5.28 -5.30
N GLN A 15 -21.98 4.17 -5.65
CA GLN A 15 -22.27 3.09 -4.70
C GLN A 15 -20.99 2.39 -4.20
N LEU A 16 -20.03 2.13 -5.09
CA LEU A 16 -18.73 1.57 -4.71
C LEU A 16 -17.98 2.49 -3.75
N GLU A 17 -17.92 3.79 -4.04
CA GLU A 17 -17.30 4.79 -3.18
C GLU A 17 -17.97 4.87 -1.80
N ALA A 18 -19.30 4.84 -1.76
CA ALA A 18 -20.06 4.82 -0.52
C ALA A 18 -19.72 3.60 0.33
N ILE A 19 -19.74 2.39 -0.24
CA ILE A 19 -19.40 1.16 0.50
C ILE A 19 -17.97 1.21 1.02
N VAL A 20 -17.00 1.62 0.18
CA VAL A 20 -15.59 1.74 0.60
C VAL A 20 -15.44 2.75 1.73
N SER A 21 -16.18 3.86 1.72
CA SER A 21 -16.14 4.84 2.80
C SER A 21 -16.60 4.28 4.15
N GLU A 22 -17.54 3.33 4.15
CA GLU A 22 -18.12 2.70 5.35
C GLU A 22 -17.27 1.55 5.91
N CYS A 23 -16.51 0.85 5.06
CA CYS A 23 -15.78 -0.37 5.44
C CYS A 23 -14.27 -0.34 5.19
N ASN A 24 -13.69 0.81 4.82
CA ASN A 24 -12.23 0.95 4.79
C ASN A 24 -11.61 0.75 6.18
N LEU A 25 -10.33 0.38 6.20
CA LEU A 25 -9.68 -0.07 7.43
C LEU A 25 -9.60 1.01 8.51
N THR A 26 -9.48 2.28 8.13
CA THR A 26 -9.44 3.42 9.07
C THR A 26 -10.80 3.67 9.71
N ALA A 27 -11.90 3.56 8.96
CA ALA A 27 -13.24 3.74 9.49
C ALA A 27 -13.61 2.67 10.54
N LEU A 28 -13.05 1.46 10.43
CA LEU A 28 -13.36 0.34 11.31
C LEU A 28 -12.60 0.35 12.65
N GLU A 29 -11.68 1.29 12.88
CA GLU A 29 -10.84 1.34 14.09
C GLU A 29 -11.62 1.52 15.38
N THR A 30 -12.73 2.25 15.33
CA THR A 30 -13.56 2.55 16.50
C THR A 30 -14.52 1.41 16.88
N GLN A 31 -14.54 0.33 16.09
CA GLN A 31 -15.50 -0.76 16.22
C GLN A 31 -14.93 -1.96 17.00
N GLY A 32 -15.81 -2.73 17.65
CA GLY A 32 -15.42 -4.00 18.29
C GLY A 32 -15.01 -5.07 17.26
N ASN A 33 -14.18 -6.03 17.68
CA ASN A 33 -13.57 -7.05 16.79
C ASN A 33 -14.57 -7.80 15.89
N PHE A 34 -15.71 -8.23 16.42
CA PHE A 34 -16.74 -8.92 15.63
C PHE A 34 -17.40 -7.99 14.63
N GLN A 35 -17.74 -6.77 15.04
CA GLN A 35 -18.34 -5.78 14.17
C GLN A 35 -17.41 -5.44 13.01
N ARG A 36 -16.13 -5.18 13.30
CA ARG A 36 -15.09 -5.01 12.27
C ARG A 36 -15.03 -6.20 11.30
N THR A 37 -15.06 -7.42 11.82
CA THR A 37 -15.02 -8.65 11.01
C THR A 37 -16.21 -8.72 10.05
N PHE A 38 -17.43 -8.53 10.55
CA PHE A 38 -18.64 -8.65 9.75
C PHE A 38 -18.79 -7.48 8.76
N MET A 39 -18.45 -6.25 9.16
CA MET A 39 -18.48 -5.09 8.28
C MET A 39 -17.51 -5.25 7.11
N LEU A 40 -16.27 -5.70 7.39
CA LEU A 40 -15.29 -5.94 6.33
C LEU A 40 -15.74 -7.07 5.39
N ALA A 41 -16.25 -8.18 5.94
CA ALA A 41 -16.71 -9.31 5.14
C ALA A 41 -17.89 -8.94 4.21
N GLU A 42 -18.89 -8.23 4.75
CA GLU A 42 -20.04 -7.77 4.00
C GLU A 42 -19.66 -6.69 2.96
N GLY A 43 -18.80 -5.74 3.34
CA GLY A 43 -18.25 -4.74 2.42
C GLY A 43 -17.51 -5.37 1.24
N MET A 44 -16.59 -6.30 1.51
CA MET A 44 -15.87 -7.05 0.47
C MET A 44 -16.81 -7.81 -0.46
N LYS A 45 -17.89 -8.40 0.08
CA LYS A 45 -18.90 -9.10 -0.71
C LYS A 45 -19.63 -8.13 -1.64
N ARG A 46 -20.16 -7.03 -1.12
CA ARG A 46 -20.90 -6.03 -1.91
C ARG A 46 -20.06 -5.39 -3.00
N ILE A 47 -18.81 -5.04 -2.70
CA ILE A 47 -17.88 -4.50 -3.70
C ILE A 47 -17.64 -5.53 -4.80
N ARG A 48 -17.42 -6.81 -4.46
CA ARG A 48 -17.21 -7.88 -5.43
C ARG A 48 -18.41 -8.04 -6.37
N ASP A 49 -19.62 -7.95 -5.83
CA ASP A 49 -20.87 -8.12 -6.58
C ASP A 49 -21.16 -6.90 -7.50
N LEU A 50 -20.79 -5.69 -7.07
CA LEU A 50 -20.98 -4.46 -7.86
C LEU A 50 -19.94 -4.26 -8.97
N ILE A 51 -18.70 -4.74 -8.80
CA ILE A 51 -17.67 -4.62 -9.84
C ILE A 51 -18.04 -5.49 -11.05
N THR A 52 -18.42 -4.84 -12.14
CA THR A 52 -18.84 -5.48 -13.39
C THR A 52 -17.65 -5.98 -14.23
N PRO A 53 -17.89 -6.88 -15.20
CA PRO A 53 -16.85 -7.29 -16.16
C PRO A 53 -16.23 -6.12 -16.94
N GLU A 54 -17.02 -5.13 -17.35
CA GLU A 54 -16.57 -3.96 -18.13
C GLU A 54 -15.67 -3.04 -17.30
N MET A 55 -16.01 -2.84 -16.02
CA MET A 55 -15.13 -2.14 -15.08
C MET A 55 -13.79 -2.87 -14.94
N MET A 56 -13.82 -4.20 -14.81
CA MET A 56 -12.60 -4.99 -14.75
C MET A 56 -11.79 -4.95 -16.04
N GLN A 57 -12.41 -4.91 -17.23
CA GLN A 57 -11.66 -4.73 -18.48
C GLN A 57 -10.84 -3.44 -18.46
N SER A 58 -11.42 -2.34 -17.96
CA SER A 58 -10.74 -1.05 -17.83
C SER A 58 -9.57 -1.13 -16.85
N ILE A 59 -9.74 -1.80 -15.71
CA ILE A 59 -8.68 -2.01 -14.72
C ILE A 59 -7.58 -2.93 -15.27
N MET A 60 -7.95 -4.00 -15.98
CA MET A 60 -7.01 -4.95 -16.58
C MET A 60 -6.13 -4.27 -17.63
N ALA A 61 -6.63 -3.27 -18.34
CA ALA A 61 -5.85 -2.48 -19.29
C ALA A 61 -4.75 -1.63 -18.63
N LEU A 62 -4.81 -1.41 -17.31
CA LEU A 62 -3.78 -0.71 -16.54
C LEU A 62 -2.61 -1.62 -16.15
N GLN A 63 -2.80 -2.94 -16.19
CA GLN A 63 -1.80 -3.93 -15.78
C GLN A 63 -0.55 -3.88 -16.69
N GLY A 64 0.62 -3.97 -16.07
CA GLY A 64 1.91 -3.94 -16.78
C GLY A 64 2.33 -2.54 -17.23
N SER A 65 1.70 -1.49 -16.70
CA SER A 65 2.00 -0.10 -17.06
C SER A 65 2.43 0.73 -15.85
N GLY A 66 3.36 1.66 -16.06
CA GLY A 66 3.81 2.59 -15.01
C GLY A 66 2.78 3.67 -14.63
N LEU A 67 1.74 3.87 -15.43
CA LEU A 67 0.59 4.74 -15.10
C LEU A 67 -0.50 3.98 -14.34
N GLY A 68 -0.57 2.67 -14.51
CA GLY A 68 -1.45 1.76 -13.81
C GLY A 68 -0.74 1.11 -12.64
N PHE A 69 -0.46 -0.19 -12.78
CA PHE A 69 0.28 -1.01 -11.83
C PHE A 69 1.16 -2.02 -12.55
N LEU A 70 2.29 -2.37 -11.92
CA LEU A 70 3.22 -3.39 -12.40
C LEU A 70 3.02 -4.71 -11.65
N THR A 71 3.49 -5.81 -12.24
CA THR A 71 3.45 -7.12 -11.62
C THR A 71 4.77 -7.88 -11.77
N ASP A 72 5.03 -8.85 -10.91
CA ASP A 72 6.15 -9.79 -11.05
C ASP A 72 5.94 -10.83 -12.18
N LYS A 73 4.95 -10.62 -13.04
CA LYS A 73 4.59 -11.47 -14.19
C LYS A 73 4.32 -10.67 -15.46
N ASP A 74 4.73 -9.41 -15.54
CA ASP A 74 4.45 -8.57 -16.72
C ASP A 74 5.08 -9.18 -17.99
N ASP A 75 6.22 -9.85 -17.86
CA ASP A 75 6.88 -10.63 -18.92
C ASP A 75 6.09 -11.88 -19.37
N LYS A 76 5.11 -12.30 -18.57
CA LYS A 76 4.25 -13.49 -18.77
C LYS A 76 2.78 -13.11 -19.00
N GLY A 77 2.50 -11.85 -19.30
CA GLY A 77 1.14 -11.35 -19.56
C GLY A 77 0.34 -10.99 -18.30
N GLY A 78 1.00 -10.92 -17.14
CA GLY A 78 0.40 -10.48 -15.88
C GLY A 78 -0.42 -11.55 -15.13
N TYR A 79 -1.25 -11.10 -14.21
CA TYR A 79 -2.18 -11.90 -13.42
C TYR A 79 -3.58 -11.96 -14.06
N PRO A 80 -4.34 -13.06 -13.81
CA PRO A 80 -5.69 -13.21 -14.32
C PRO A 80 -6.67 -12.27 -13.61
N LEU A 81 -7.82 -12.03 -14.26
CA LEU A 81 -8.87 -11.11 -13.81
C LEU A 81 -9.26 -11.31 -12.34
N GLU A 82 -9.47 -12.55 -11.89
CA GLU A 82 -9.88 -12.82 -10.51
C GLU A 82 -8.83 -12.37 -9.48
N THR A 83 -7.54 -12.55 -9.79
CA THR A 83 -6.45 -12.07 -8.92
C THR A 83 -6.44 -10.54 -8.91
N VAL A 84 -6.51 -9.90 -10.07
CA VAL A 84 -6.52 -8.44 -10.15
C VAL A 84 -7.74 -7.85 -9.45
N LYS A 85 -8.93 -8.44 -9.63
CA LYS A 85 -10.18 -8.03 -8.95
C LYS A 85 -10.04 -8.11 -7.44
N GLN A 86 -9.47 -9.19 -6.90
CA GLN A 86 -9.21 -9.29 -5.46
C GLN A 86 -8.27 -8.19 -4.97
N ILE A 87 -7.20 -7.90 -5.70
CA ILE A 87 -6.26 -6.84 -5.35
C ILE A 87 -6.90 -5.46 -5.45
N THR A 88 -7.75 -5.20 -6.45
CA THR A 88 -8.49 -3.94 -6.58
C THR A 88 -9.37 -3.70 -5.36
N ILE A 89 -10.09 -4.71 -4.90
CA ILE A 89 -10.94 -4.60 -3.69
C ILE A 89 -10.06 -4.31 -2.47
N GLU A 90 -8.96 -5.05 -2.29
CA GLU A 90 -8.04 -4.83 -1.18
C GLU A 90 -7.41 -3.42 -1.21
N ALA A 91 -7.01 -2.94 -2.39
CA ALA A 91 -6.45 -1.61 -2.59
C ALA A 91 -7.46 -0.54 -2.17
N ALA A 92 -8.70 -0.62 -2.64
CA ALA A 92 -9.75 0.32 -2.31
C ALA A 92 -10.00 0.39 -0.78
N LEU A 93 -10.09 -0.76 -0.12
CA LEU A 93 -10.30 -0.84 1.34
C LEU A 93 -9.12 -0.29 2.16
N ARG A 94 -7.92 -0.29 1.58
CA ARG A 94 -6.70 0.32 2.15
C ARG A 94 -6.52 1.78 1.74
N GLY A 95 -7.42 2.33 0.93
CA GLY A 95 -7.36 3.70 0.43
C GLY A 95 -6.35 3.92 -0.71
N LEU A 96 -5.90 2.87 -1.39
CA LEU A 96 -4.94 2.91 -2.51
C LEU A 96 -5.66 2.83 -3.87
N ASN A 97 -5.04 3.40 -4.90
CA ASN A 97 -5.58 3.39 -6.27
C ASN A 97 -4.89 2.34 -7.15
N MET A 98 -5.60 1.84 -8.18
CA MET A 98 -5.01 1.00 -9.24
C MET A 98 -4.23 1.82 -10.28
N VAL A 99 -4.20 3.14 -10.14
CA VAL A 99 -3.49 4.09 -11.02
C VAL A 99 -2.34 4.75 -10.26
N GLY A 100 -1.46 5.45 -10.99
CA GLY A 100 -0.35 6.20 -10.41
C GLY A 100 0.78 5.31 -9.88
N ASN A 101 0.78 4.03 -10.24
CA ASN A 101 1.68 3.01 -9.69
C ASN A 101 1.63 3.01 -8.16
N GLU A 102 0.45 3.16 -7.57
CA GLU A 102 0.25 3.15 -6.11
C GLU A 102 0.26 1.73 -5.53
N VAL A 103 -0.14 0.76 -6.34
CA VAL A 103 -0.10 -0.67 -6.05
C VAL A 103 0.69 -1.40 -7.11
N ASN A 104 1.34 -2.49 -6.71
CA ASN A 104 1.84 -3.54 -7.60
C ASN A 104 1.31 -4.89 -7.12
N ILE A 105 1.34 -5.89 -7.99
CA ILE A 105 1.00 -7.27 -7.64
C ILE A 105 2.28 -8.10 -7.63
N ILE A 106 2.66 -8.60 -6.46
CA ILE A 106 3.85 -9.44 -6.28
C ILE A 106 3.41 -10.73 -5.62
N ALA A 107 3.73 -11.89 -6.22
CA ALA A 107 3.32 -13.19 -5.71
C ALA A 107 1.81 -13.29 -5.37
N LYS A 108 0.94 -12.73 -6.24
CA LYS A 108 -0.52 -12.62 -6.06
C LYS A 108 -0.97 -11.81 -4.83
N ARG A 109 -0.11 -10.97 -4.25
CA ARG A 109 -0.42 -10.12 -3.09
C ARG A 109 -0.32 -8.66 -3.45
N LEU A 110 -1.06 -7.83 -2.72
CA LEU A 110 -1.00 -6.39 -2.84
C LEU A 110 0.36 -5.91 -2.32
N TYR A 111 1.04 -5.10 -3.12
CA TYR A 111 2.23 -4.37 -2.73
C TYR A 111 1.96 -2.88 -2.85
N ALA A 112 1.75 -2.19 -1.73
CA ALA A 112 1.67 -0.73 -1.72
C ALA A 112 3.04 -0.16 -2.10
N THR A 113 3.11 0.67 -3.13
CA THR A 113 4.38 1.24 -3.58
C THR A 113 4.72 2.50 -2.77
N LYS A 114 5.91 3.07 -3.06
CA LYS A 114 6.28 4.40 -2.56
C LYS A 114 5.24 5.46 -2.95
N ASN A 115 4.68 5.42 -4.16
CA ASN A 115 3.74 6.43 -4.64
C ASN A 115 2.41 6.37 -3.87
N GLY A 116 1.88 5.16 -3.64
CA GLY A 116 0.65 4.97 -2.89
C GLY A 116 0.78 5.44 -1.45
N LEU A 117 1.84 5.01 -0.76
CA LEU A 117 2.08 5.43 0.63
C LEU A 117 2.40 6.93 0.74
N GLN A 118 3.13 7.49 -0.23
CA GLN A 118 3.39 8.92 -0.29
C GLN A 118 2.08 9.70 -0.41
N ARG A 119 1.15 9.27 -1.27
CA ARG A 119 -0.14 9.92 -1.41
C ARG A 119 -0.95 9.82 -0.12
N LEU A 120 -1.08 8.62 0.44
CA LEU A 120 -1.79 8.38 1.71
C LEU A 120 -1.31 9.29 2.84
N VAL A 121 0.00 9.52 2.95
CA VAL A 121 0.56 10.43 3.96
C VAL A 121 0.30 11.90 3.59
N ARG A 122 0.57 12.31 2.34
CA ARG A 122 0.51 13.73 1.95
C ARG A 122 -0.90 14.28 1.85
N GLU A 123 -1.87 13.42 1.53
CA GLU A 123 -3.30 13.77 1.45
C GLU A 123 -4.03 13.49 2.76
N TRP A 124 -3.31 13.08 3.81
CA TRP A 124 -3.91 12.83 5.11
C TRP A 124 -4.61 14.09 5.64
N PRO A 125 -5.88 14.01 6.07
CA PRO A 125 -6.61 15.18 6.57
C PRO A 125 -5.88 15.92 7.68
N GLY A 126 -5.68 17.23 7.49
CA GLY A 126 -5.00 18.10 8.46
C GLY A 126 -3.48 18.00 8.48
N LEU A 127 -2.87 17.16 7.63
CA LEU A 127 -1.42 17.06 7.47
C LEU A 127 -0.91 18.10 6.48
N THR A 128 0.10 18.86 6.89
CA THR A 128 0.77 19.89 6.07
C THR A 128 2.28 19.86 6.29
N ASN A 129 3.04 20.55 5.42
CA ASN A 129 4.49 20.74 5.56
C ASN A 129 5.30 19.42 5.72
N PHE A 130 4.88 18.36 5.02
CA PHE A 130 5.60 17.10 5.04
C PHE A 130 6.96 17.22 4.37
N CYS A 131 8.03 16.87 5.09
CA CYS A 131 9.39 16.75 4.58
C CYS A 131 9.96 15.39 4.96
N LEU A 132 10.64 14.74 4.02
CA LEU A 132 11.36 13.48 4.23
C LEU A 132 12.79 13.66 3.73
N SER A 133 13.75 13.42 4.63
CA SER A 133 15.17 13.41 4.36
C SER A 133 15.73 12.01 4.59
N LEU A 134 16.61 11.56 3.69
CA LEU A 134 17.32 10.30 3.83
C LEU A 134 18.82 10.58 3.94
N GLY A 135 19.50 9.80 4.78
CA GLY A 135 20.94 9.72 4.83
C GLY A 135 21.51 8.94 3.63
N ILE A 136 22.83 8.92 3.55
CA ILE A 136 23.56 8.12 2.57
C ILE A 136 23.38 6.64 2.93
N PRO A 137 23.15 5.74 1.97
CA PRO A 137 23.09 4.32 2.25
C PRO A 137 24.43 3.79 2.77
N GLU A 138 24.42 3.28 4.01
CA GLU A 138 25.61 2.72 4.65
C GLU A 138 25.62 1.18 4.54
N PRO A 139 26.69 0.57 4.02
CA PRO A 139 26.80 -0.88 3.97
C PRO A 139 26.75 -1.51 5.37
N HIS A 140 25.93 -2.54 5.54
CA HIS A 140 25.83 -3.29 6.79
C HIS A 140 25.64 -4.79 6.50
N GLN A 141 26.73 -5.55 6.56
CA GLN A 141 26.77 -6.97 6.18
C GLN A 141 26.25 -7.20 4.74
N SER A 142 25.19 -8.00 4.57
CA SER A 142 24.52 -8.25 3.28
C SER A 142 23.41 -7.23 2.97
N ASN A 143 23.17 -6.28 3.86
CA ASN A 143 22.16 -5.24 3.74
C ASN A 143 22.80 -3.84 3.64
N CYS A 144 21.95 -2.85 3.48
CA CYS A 144 22.27 -1.44 3.63
C CYS A 144 21.39 -0.87 4.74
N LEU A 145 21.96 -0.01 5.58
CA LEU A 145 21.20 0.82 6.52
C LEU A 145 21.03 2.21 5.91
N VAL A 146 19.83 2.75 6.00
CA VAL A 146 19.54 4.11 5.55
C VAL A 146 18.93 4.86 6.72
N GLU A 147 19.64 5.85 7.24
CA GLU A 147 19.06 6.77 8.21
C GLU A 147 17.98 7.61 7.54
N ALA A 148 16.92 7.94 8.28
CA ALA A 148 15.82 8.71 7.74
C ALA A 148 15.18 9.60 8.79
N PHE A 149 14.70 10.74 8.33
CA PHE A 149 14.03 11.74 9.14
C PHE A 149 12.82 12.30 8.39
N ALA A 150 11.64 12.24 9.02
CA ALA A 150 10.42 12.81 8.50
C ALA A 150 9.86 13.85 9.49
N THR A 151 9.36 14.96 8.96
CA THR A 151 8.67 16.01 9.74
C THR A 151 7.38 16.41 9.05
N TRP A 152 6.35 16.72 9.83
CA TRP A 152 5.10 17.26 9.32
C TRP A 152 4.38 18.10 10.38
N THR A 153 3.33 18.80 9.97
CA THR A 153 2.41 19.47 10.87
C THR A 153 1.05 18.79 10.76
N LEU A 154 0.52 18.28 11.87
CA LEU A 154 -0.80 17.67 11.94
C LEU A 154 -1.71 18.56 12.78
N ASN A 155 -2.76 19.12 12.18
CA ASN A 155 -3.72 20.00 12.85
C ASN A 155 -3.03 21.15 13.60
N GLY A 156 -2.04 21.78 12.97
CA GLY A 156 -1.25 22.87 13.54
C GLY A 156 -0.14 22.45 14.52
N LYS A 157 -0.02 21.16 14.86
CA LYS A 157 1.02 20.66 15.76
C LYS A 157 2.17 20.02 14.98
N ALA A 158 3.40 20.47 15.22
CA ALA A 158 4.58 19.85 14.64
C ALA A 158 4.77 18.40 15.14
N GLN A 159 5.13 17.50 14.23
CA GLN A 159 5.36 16.08 14.45
C GLN A 159 6.63 15.66 13.71
N SER A 160 7.28 14.59 14.17
CA SER A 160 8.44 14.01 13.51
C SER A 160 8.54 12.51 13.76
N LEU A 161 9.30 11.85 12.89
CA LEU A 161 9.72 10.46 13.01
C LEU A 161 11.17 10.32 12.56
N GLU A 162 12.00 9.69 13.38
CA GLU A 162 13.41 9.45 13.07
C GLU A 162 13.73 7.95 13.10
N ARG A 163 14.59 7.50 12.19
CA ARG A 163 15.15 6.14 12.12
C ARG A 163 16.65 6.26 11.92
N ARG A 164 17.44 6.08 12.97
CA ARG A 164 18.90 6.32 12.98
C ARG A 164 19.66 5.24 13.73
N GLY A 165 20.96 5.12 13.49
CA GLY A 165 21.83 4.15 14.16
C GLY A 165 21.29 2.71 14.05
N LYS A 166 21.03 2.07 15.19
CA LYS A 166 20.50 0.69 15.24
C LYS A 166 19.05 0.56 14.73
N GLU A 167 18.32 1.67 14.65
CA GLU A 167 16.95 1.72 14.14
C GLU A 167 16.87 2.27 12.70
N ALA A 168 18.02 2.50 12.06
CA ALA A 168 18.07 2.87 10.66
C ALA A 168 17.39 1.82 9.79
N ILE A 169 16.87 2.24 8.64
CA ILE A 169 16.02 1.38 7.81
C ILE A 169 16.88 0.31 7.13
N PRO A 170 16.63 -0.98 7.40
CA PRO A 170 17.32 -2.04 6.69
C PRO A 170 16.73 -2.21 5.29
N VAL A 171 17.62 -2.15 4.30
CA VAL A 171 17.31 -2.38 2.89
C VAL A 171 18.22 -3.49 2.37
N ARG A 172 17.63 -4.59 1.91
CA ARG A 172 18.38 -5.69 1.30
C ARG A 172 19.04 -5.24 0.00
N ARG A 173 20.36 -5.41 -0.11
CA ARG A 173 21.13 -5.07 -1.31
C ARG A 173 21.21 -6.28 -2.24
N ASN A 174 20.63 -6.15 -3.45
CA ASN A 174 20.80 -7.13 -4.52
C ASN A 174 21.98 -6.71 -5.41
N LYS A 175 22.66 -7.67 -6.06
CA LYS A 175 23.87 -7.42 -6.87
C LYS A 175 23.68 -6.38 -7.99
N GLU A 176 22.45 -6.23 -8.48
CA GLU A 176 22.10 -5.33 -9.58
C GLU A 176 21.46 -4.01 -9.10
N MET A 177 21.39 -3.79 -7.79
CA MET A 177 20.67 -2.66 -7.22
C MET A 177 21.60 -1.48 -6.89
N GLY A 178 21.43 -0.37 -7.60
CA GLY A 178 22.09 0.90 -7.32
C GLY A 178 21.46 1.67 -6.15
N ASP A 179 22.11 2.75 -5.74
CA ASP A 179 21.72 3.55 -4.56
C ASP A 179 20.32 4.16 -4.70
N ASP A 180 19.88 4.54 -5.90
CA ASP A 180 18.52 5.06 -6.13
C ASP A 180 17.42 4.07 -5.76
N ALA A 181 17.63 2.79 -6.06
CA ALA A 181 16.68 1.74 -5.71
C ALA A 181 16.70 1.45 -4.20
N ILE A 182 17.86 1.56 -3.56
CA ILE A 182 17.99 1.48 -2.10
C ILE A 182 17.22 2.62 -1.43
N LEU A 183 17.46 3.86 -1.86
CA LEU A 183 16.77 5.05 -1.37
C LEU A 183 15.27 5.00 -1.66
N GLY A 184 14.85 4.46 -2.81
CA GLY A 184 13.44 4.23 -3.14
C GLY A 184 12.75 3.30 -2.14
N LYS A 185 13.40 2.19 -1.78
CA LYS A 185 12.90 1.25 -0.75
C LYS A 185 12.86 1.91 0.63
N ALA A 186 13.90 2.68 1.00
CA ALA A 186 13.92 3.42 2.25
C ALA A 186 12.80 4.46 2.35
N LYS A 187 12.54 5.22 1.27
CA LYS A 187 11.40 6.16 1.20
C LYS A 187 10.08 5.45 1.42
N ARG A 188 9.86 4.32 0.74
CA ARG A 188 8.64 3.51 0.92
C ARG A 188 8.45 3.11 2.38
N LYS A 189 9.49 2.56 3.02
CA LYS A 189 9.44 2.14 4.42
C LYS A 189 9.17 3.31 5.38
N MET A 190 9.72 4.49 5.12
CA MET A 190 9.36 5.70 5.90
C MET A 190 7.93 6.13 5.72
N TYR A 191 7.40 6.16 4.49
CA TYR A 191 6.00 6.52 4.29
C TYR A 191 5.06 5.52 4.95
N ALA A 192 5.37 4.23 4.91
CA ALA A 192 4.63 3.21 5.67
C ALA A 192 4.66 3.52 7.18
N ALA A 193 5.84 3.73 7.76
CA ALA A 193 5.97 4.01 9.19
C ALA A 193 5.26 5.31 9.64
N VAL A 194 5.30 6.37 8.82
CA VAL A 194 4.52 7.59 9.08
C VAL A 194 3.02 7.31 9.00
N TYR A 195 2.58 6.57 7.97
CA TYR A 195 1.17 6.23 7.82
C TYR A 195 0.64 5.36 8.96
N GLU A 196 1.45 4.44 9.48
CA GLU A 196 1.15 3.68 10.70
C GLU A 196 1.00 4.58 11.93
N GLN A 197 1.87 5.59 12.07
CA GLN A 197 1.74 6.58 13.13
C GLN A 197 0.49 7.46 12.98
N LEU A 198 0.08 7.79 11.75
CA LEU A 198 -1.11 8.59 11.48
C LEU A 198 -2.41 7.82 11.72
N THR A 199 -2.43 6.54 11.34
CA THR A 199 -3.59 5.65 11.52
C THR A 199 -3.65 5.04 12.92
N GLY A 200 -2.53 4.95 13.64
CA GLY A 200 -2.45 4.16 14.87
C GLY A 200 -2.56 2.65 14.64
N MET A 201 -2.50 2.19 13.38
CA MET A 201 -2.53 0.78 13.01
C MET A 201 -1.14 0.30 12.58
N ASN A 202 -0.79 -0.94 12.93
CA ASN A 202 0.19 -1.68 12.13
C ASN A 202 -0.50 -2.01 10.81
N THR A 203 -0.12 -1.31 9.75
CA THR A 203 -0.81 -1.42 8.46
C THR A 203 -0.39 -2.68 7.69
N ASP A 204 0.63 -3.40 8.18
CA ASP A 204 1.16 -4.66 7.66
C ASP A 204 1.20 -4.67 6.13
N PHE A 205 1.62 -3.55 5.52
CA PHE A 205 1.80 -3.50 4.07
C PHE A 205 2.92 -4.48 3.71
N PRO A 206 2.65 -5.52 2.89
CA PRO A 206 3.65 -6.53 2.59
C PRO A 206 4.92 -5.89 2.04
N GLU A 207 6.10 -6.29 2.54
CA GLU A 207 7.39 -5.73 2.09
C GLU A 207 7.82 -6.22 0.69
N GLY A 208 7.01 -7.08 0.06
CA GLY A 208 7.14 -7.42 -1.36
C GLY A 208 8.38 -8.23 -1.71
N GLU A 209 8.95 -8.98 -0.75
CA GLU A 209 10.03 -9.89 -1.06
C GLU A 209 9.46 -11.25 -1.48
N VAL A 210 9.60 -11.59 -2.76
CA VAL A 210 9.21 -12.89 -3.35
C VAL A 210 9.89 -14.07 -2.64
N ALA A 211 10.97 -13.81 -1.88
CA ALA A 211 11.73 -14.80 -1.14
C ALA A 211 11.10 -15.21 0.23
N ASP A 212 10.14 -14.46 0.78
CA ASP A 212 9.57 -14.74 2.11
C ASP A 212 8.25 -15.53 2.08
N ALA A 213 7.82 -15.99 0.91
CA ALA A 213 6.61 -16.81 0.79
C ALA A 213 6.76 -18.25 1.37
N LEU A 214 7.92 -18.63 1.92
CA LEU A 214 8.21 -19.99 2.40
C LEU A 214 8.99 -20.09 3.72
N ASN A 215 8.80 -19.19 4.69
CA ASN A 215 9.30 -19.43 6.05
C ASN A 215 8.36 -18.90 7.15
N VAL A 216 7.15 -19.44 7.21
CA VAL A 216 6.43 -19.52 8.50
C VAL A 216 6.98 -20.75 9.24
N SER A 217 8.23 -20.68 9.70
CA SER A 217 8.71 -21.62 10.72
C SER A 217 8.22 -21.10 12.06
N SER A 218 7.12 -21.68 12.55
CA SER A 218 6.69 -21.57 13.94
C SER A 218 7.87 -21.92 14.86
N SER A 219 8.45 -20.92 15.53
CA SER A 219 9.26 -21.22 16.71
C SER A 219 8.32 -21.54 17.87
N PRO A 220 8.39 -22.75 18.45
CA PRO A 220 7.64 -23.04 19.65
C PRO A 220 8.21 -22.19 20.79
N ALA A 221 7.32 -21.48 21.50
CA ALA A 221 7.66 -20.77 22.71
C ALA A 221 8.33 -21.74 23.71
N ARG A 222 9.57 -21.46 24.08
CA ARG A 222 10.20 -22.09 25.25
C ARG A 222 9.61 -21.43 26.49
N ILE A 223 8.82 -22.20 27.22
CA ILE A 223 8.41 -21.86 28.58
C ILE A 223 9.59 -22.21 29.48
N GLY A 224 10.12 -21.23 30.19
CA GLY A 224 11.06 -21.36 31.30
C GLY A 224 10.51 -20.60 32.49
#